data_AF-A0A438FGS5-F1
#
_entry.id   AF-A0A438FGS5-F1
#
_cell.length_a   1.000
_cell.length_b   1.000
_cell.length_c   1.000
_cell.angle_alpha   90.00
_cell.angle_beta   90.00
_cell.angle_gamma   90.00
#
_symmetry.space_group_name_H-M   'P 1'
#
loop_
_entity.id
_entity.type
_entity.pdbx_description
1 polymer ?
#
loop_
_entity_poly.entity_id
_entity_poly.type
_entity_poly.pdbx_seq_one_letter_code
_entity_poly.pdbx_strand_id
1 'polypeptide(L)'
;MLGVDRLDMIKGIPQKILAFEKFLEENSEWQQKVVLLQIAVPTRTDVPEYQKLTSQVHEIVGRINGRFGTLTAVPIHHLDRSLDFYALCALYAVTDVALVTSLRDGMNLFAGAAQSLGAGAILVNPWNITEVASSIAQALNMPPEEREKTA
;
A
#
# COMPACT_ATOMS: atom_id res chain seq x y z
N MET A 1 -3.38 -6.85 -2.76
CA MET A 1 -2.99 -5.89 -1.70
C MET A 1 -3.63 -4.54 -1.97
N LEU A 2 -3.94 -3.76 -0.93
CA LEU A 2 -4.59 -2.46 -1.05
C LEU A 2 -3.85 -1.38 -0.24
N GLY A 3 -3.65 -0.22 -0.86
CA GLY A 3 -3.27 1.01 -0.18
C GLY A 3 -4.31 2.10 -0.49
N VAL A 4 -4.80 2.78 0.55
CA VAL A 4 -5.74 3.90 0.39
C VAL A 4 -5.24 5.06 1.23
N ASP A 5 -4.85 6.14 0.56
CA ASP A 5 -4.25 7.30 1.23
C ASP A 5 -4.66 8.58 0.50
N ARG A 6 -4.67 9.70 1.24
CA ARG A 6 -4.61 11.01 0.59
C ARG A 6 -3.20 11.22 0.04
N LEU A 7 -3.10 11.85 -1.12
CA LEU A 7 -1.81 12.15 -1.74
C LEU A 7 -1.09 13.27 -0.98
N ASP A 8 -0.45 12.91 0.13
CA ASP A 8 0.21 13.83 1.05
C ASP A 8 1.58 13.28 1.48
N MET A 9 2.54 14.18 1.69
CA MET A 9 3.92 13.87 2.07
C MET A 9 4.01 13.01 3.34
N ILE A 10 3.07 13.16 4.27
CA ILE A 10 3.07 12.40 5.52
C ILE A 10 2.48 10.99 5.39
N LYS A 11 1.88 10.63 4.25
CA LYS A 11 1.22 9.33 4.08
C LYS A 11 2.17 8.21 3.64
N GLY A 12 3.40 8.57 3.24
CA GLY A 12 4.43 7.58 2.93
C GLY A 12 4.13 6.75 1.68
N ILE A 13 3.35 7.27 0.73
CA ILE A 13 2.99 6.55 -0.51
C ILE A 13 4.23 6.14 -1.31
N PRO A 14 5.24 7.02 -1.52
CA PRO A 14 6.47 6.61 -2.20
C PRO A 14 7.17 5.44 -1.49
N GLN A 15 7.31 5.50 -0.17
CA GLN A 15 7.95 4.48 0.65
C GLN A 15 7.22 3.14 0.57
N LYS A 16 5.88 3.17 0.60
CA LYS A 16 5.03 1.98 0.43
C LYS A 16 5.26 1.30 -0.92
N ILE A 17 5.29 2.10 -1.99
CA ILE A 17 5.48 1.59 -3.35
C ILE A 17 6.91 1.03 -3.53
N LEU A 18 7.92 1.71 -2.97
CA LEU A 18 9.30 1.23 -2.98
C LEU A 18 9.48 -0.05 -2.15
N ALA A 19 8.76 -0.20 -1.03
CA ALA A 19 8.77 -1.44 -0.26
C ALA A 19 8.12 -2.59 -1.03
N PHE A 20 7.05 -2.31 -1.79
CA PHE A 20 6.46 -3.29 -2.68
C PHE A 20 7.40 -3.69 -3.82
N GLU A 21 8.15 -2.75 -4.41
CA GLU A 21 9.21 -3.09 -5.37
C GLU A 21 10.25 -4.02 -4.73
N LYS A 22 10.79 -3.65 -3.58
CA LYS A 22 11.79 -4.45 -2.88
C LYS A 22 11.27 -5.86 -2.55
N PHE A 23 10.01 -5.96 -2.13
CA PHE A 23 9.35 -7.23 -1.92
C PHE A 23 9.33 -8.09 -3.22
N LEU A 24 9.01 -7.51 -4.37
CA LEU A 24 9.03 -8.22 -5.65
C LEU A 24 10.43 -8.64 -6.09
N GLU A 25 11.47 -7.85 -5.74
CA GLU A 25 12.87 -8.20 -5.99
C GLU A 25 13.32 -9.39 -5.15
N GLU A 26 12.94 -9.43 -3.87
CA GLU A 26 13.39 -10.44 -2.91
C GLU A 26 12.56 -11.72 -2.98
N ASN A 27 11.34 -11.67 -3.56
CA ASN A 27 10.40 -12.79 -3.58
C ASN A 27 9.85 -13.01 -5.00
N SER A 28 10.71 -13.51 -5.89
CA SER A 28 10.39 -13.73 -7.31
C SER A 28 9.14 -14.61 -7.55
N GLU A 29 8.82 -15.51 -6.62
CA GLU A 29 7.67 -16.39 -6.66
C GLU A 29 6.33 -15.67 -6.52
N TRP A 30 6.33 -14.43 -6.01
CA TRP A 30 5.16 -13.57 -5.89
C TRP A 30 4.93 -12.66 -7.10
N GLN A 31 5.93 -12.52 -7.98
CA GLN A 31 5.76 -11.80 -9.23
C GLN A 31 4.59 -12.42 -10.01
N GLN A 32 3.72 -11.56 -10.56
CA GLN A 32 2.48 -11.93 -11.26
C GLN A 32 1.41 -12.64 -10.40
N LYS A 33 1.66 -12.94 -9.13
CA LYS A 33 0.67 -13.51 -8.19
C LYS A 33 0.11 -12.47 -7.24
N VAL A 34 0.85 -11.39 -7.00
CA VAL A 34 0.41 -10.27 -6.19
C VAL A 34 0.20 -9.03 -7.05
N VAL A 35 -0.81 -8.25 -6.67
CA VAL A 35 -1.11 -6.94 -7.24
C VAL A 35 -1.30 -5.95 -6.09
N LEU A 36 -0.71 -4.76 -6.24
CA LEU A 36 -0.95 -3.61 -5.38
C LEU A 36 -1.94 -2.66 -6.06
N LEU A 37 -3.12 -2.50 -5.47
CA LEU A 37 -4.05 -1.42 -5.80
C LEU A 37 -3.77 -0.24 -4.86
N GLN A 38 -3.24 0.87 -5.38
CA GLN A 38 -3.02 2.10 -4.63
C GLN A 38 -4.02 3.16 -5.07
N ILE A 39 -4.96 3.49 -4.18
CA ILE A 39 -5.87 4.62 -4.33
C ILE A 39 -5.23 5.83 -3.65
N ALA A 40 -4.91 6.84 -4.45
CA ALA A 40 -4.38 8.11 -3.97
C ALA A 40 -5.44 9.19 -4.16
N VAL A 41 -6.06 9.65 -3.07
CA VAL A 41 -7.06 10.71 -3.14
C VAL A 41 -6.32 12.05 -3.32
N PRO A 42 -6.51 12.77 -4.45
CA PRO A 42 -5.78 14.00 -4.70
C PRO A 42 -6.08 15.05 -3.63
N THR A 43 -5.05 15.77 -3.19
CA THR A 43 -5.16 16.89 -2.23
C THR A 43 -4.25 18.03 -2.65
N ARG A 44 -4.71 19.28 -2.48
CA ARG A 44 -3.88 20.49 -2.71
C ARG A 44 -3.17 20.49 -4.07
N THR A 45 -3.90 20.17 -5.13
CA THR A 45 -3.36 19.94 -6.49
C THR A 45 -2.76 21.20 -7.14
N ASP A 46 -3.07 22.37 -6.59
CA ASP A 46 -2.57 23.69 -6.95
C ASP A 46 -1.22 24.02 -6.28
N VAL A 47 -0.80 23.23 -5.29
CA VAL A 47 0.45 23.46 -4.54
C VAL A 47 1.62 22.73 -5.21
N PRO A 48 2.72 23.43 -5.59
CA PRO A 48 3.85 22.83 -6.32
C PRO A 48 4.47 21.61 -5.63
N GLU A 49 4.56 21.62 -4.29
CA GLU A 49 5.12 20.51 -3.52
C GLU A 49 4.27 19.23 -3.66
N TYR A 50 2.94 19.36 -3.73
CA TYR A 50 2.04 18.23 -3.94
C TYR A 50 2.11 17.72 -5.37
N GLN A 51 2.21 18.62 -6.36
CA GLN A 51 2.45 18.23 -7.76
C GLN A 51 3.75 17.45 -7.93
N LYS A 52 4.82 17.87 -7.24
CA LYS A 52 6.11 17.16 -7.24
C LYS A 52 5.98 15.76 -6.63
N LEU A 53 5.22 15.62 -5.54
CA LEU A 53 4.93 14.31 -4.94
C LEU A 53 4.14 13.42 -5.91
N THR A 54 3.10 13.95 -6.57
CA THR A 54 2.34 13.23 -7.59
C THR A 54 3.26 12.70 -8.69
N SER A 55 4.07 13.57 -9.27
CA SER A 55 5.03 13.20 -10.32
C SER A 55 6.01 12.12 -9.87
N GLN A 56 6.54 12.25 -8.65
CA GLN A 56 7.43 11.25 -8.06
C GLN A 56 6.73 9.89 -7.92
N VAL A 57 5.50 9.86 -7.42
CA VAL A 57 4.72 8.62 -7.28
C VAL A 57 4.46 7.99 -8.64
N HIS A 58 4.04 8.78 -9.63
CA HIS A 58 3.78 8.30 -11.00
C HIS A 58 5.03 7.74 -11.67
N GLU A 59 6.18 8.40 -11.49
CA GLU A 59 7.47 7.93 -12.00
C GLU A 59 7.84 6.57 -11.41
N ILE A 60 7.73 6.43 -10.07
CA ILE A 60 8.03 5.17 -9.38
C ILE A 60 7.08 4.06 -9.87
N VAL A 61 5.78 4.33 -9.95
CA VAL A 61 4.77 3.36 -10.44
C VAL A 61 5.08 2.94 -11.87
N GLY A 62 5.34 3.90 -12.77
CA GLY A 62 5.66 3.64 -14.17
C GLY A 62 6.92 2.79 -14.31
N ARG A 63 7.96 3.11 -13.54
CA ARG A 63 9.21 2.35 -13.52
C ARG A 63 9.01 0.90 -13.04
N ILE A 64 8.28 0.69 -11.95
CA ILE A 64 8.02 -0.66 -11.40
C ILE A 64 7.14 -1.46 -12.35
N ASN A 65 6.05 -0.86 -12.86
CA ASN A 65 5.19 -1.52 -13.84
C ASN A 65 5.93 -1.86 -15.13
N GLY A 66 6.86 -1.00 -15.59
CA GLY A 66 7.70 -1.31 -16.75
C GLY A 66 8.69 -2.44 -16.51
N ARG A 67 9.18 -2.60 -15.26
CA ARG A 67 10.17 -3.62 -14.89
C ARG A 67 9.56 -4.99 -14.59
N PHE A 68 8.43 -5.03 -13.89
CA PHE A 68 7.81 -6.27 -13.39
C PHE A 68 6.47 -6.58 -14.08
N GLY A 69 5.95 -5.66 -14.89
CA GLY A 69 4.76 -5.89 -15.70
C GLY A 69 5.03 -6.84 -16.86
N THR A 70 3.97 -7.46 -17.33
CA THR A 70 3.96 -8.35 -18.50
C THR A 70 2.78 -7.99 -19.39
N LEU A 71 2.63 -8.68 -20.53
CA LEU A 71 1.54 -8.42 -21.47
C LEU A 71 0.14 -8.58 -20.83
N THR A 72 0.03 -9.43 -19.81
CA THR A 72 -1.26 -9.80 -19.19
C THR A 72 -1.42 -9.33 -17.75
N ALA A 73 -0.38 -8.77 -17.14
CA ALA A 73 -0.41 -8.38 -15.73
C ALA A 73 0.42 -7.12 -15.48
N VAL A 74 -0.13 -6.20 -14.69
CA VAL A 74 0.58 -5.03 -14.14
C VAL A 74 0.60 -5.15 -12.62
N PRO A 75 1.77 -5.02 -11.98
CA PRO A 75 1.91 -5.27 -10.55
C PRO A 75 1.29 -4.15 -9.70
N ILE A 76 1.19 -2.93 -10.23
CA ILE A 76 0.61 -1.79 -9.53
C ILE A 76 -0.52 -1.15 -10.35
N HIS A 77 -1.73 -1.14 -9.80
CA HIS A 77 -2.80 -0.26 -10.25
C HIS A 77 -2.84 0.98 -9.37
N HIS A 78 -2.44 2.13 -9.92
CA HIS A 78 -2.46 3.41 -9.21
C HIS A 78 -3.62 4.27 -9.73
N LEU A 79 -4.46 4.78 -8.81
CA LEU A 79 -5.64 5.56 -9.14
C LEU A 79 -5.66 6.89 -8.38
N ASP A 80 -5.57 8.02 -9.10
CA ASP A 80 -5.67 9.37 -8.56
C ASP A 80 -7.13 9.83 -8.42
N ARG A 81 -7.90 9.15 -7.58
CA ARG A 81 -9.32 9.47 -7.36
C ARG A 81 -9.80 9.03 -6.00
N SER A 82 -10.88 9.65 -5.55
CA SER A 82 -11.71 9.08 -4.49
C SER A 82 -12.59 7.95 -5.04
N LEU A 83 -12.83 6.95 -4.20
CA LEU A 83 -13.90 5.99 -4.38
C LEU A 83 -15.00 6.25 -3.36
N ASP A 84 -16.22 5.86 -3.67
CA ASP A 84 -17.31 5.92 -2.70
C ASP A 84 -17.10 4.91 -1.56
N PHE A 85 -17.86 5.10 -0.49
CA PHE A 85 -17.75 4.29 0.72
C PHE A 85 -17.96 2.79 0.46
N TYR A 86 -18.96 2.42 -0.34
CA TYR A 86 -19.28 1.02 -0.59
C TYR A 86 -18.21 0.33 -1.44
N ALA A 87 -17.65 1.04 -2.43
CA ALA A 87 -16.53 0.56 -3.22
C ALA A 87 -15.28 0.35 -2.36
N LEU A 88 -14.98 1.28 -1.44
CA LEU A 88 -13.87 1.11 -0.49
C LEU A 88 -14.12 -0.10 0.42
N CYS A 89 -15.30 -0.24 1.01
CA CYS A 89 -15.65 -1.39 1.85
C CYS A 89 -15.52 -2.72 1.08
N ALA A 90 -16.00 -2.77 -0.17
CA ALA A 90 -15.87 -3.95 -1.00
C ALA A 90 -14.40 -4.30 -1.27
N LEU A 91 -13.55 -3.31 -1.58
CA LEU A 91 -12.12 -3.53 -1.78
C LEU A 91 -11.44 -4.03 -0.50
N TYR A 92 -11.72 -3.42 0.65
CA TYR A 92 -11.18 -3.89 1.93
C TYR A 92 -11.61 -5.32 2.24
N ALA A 93 -12.88 -5.67 1.99
CA ALA A 93 -13.42 -7.00 2.28
C ALA A 93 -12.78 -8.12 1.44
N VAL A 94 -12.30 -7.81 0.23
CA VAL A 94 -11.68 -8.81 -0.67
C VAL A 94 -10.16 -8.74 -0.68
N THR A 95 -9.54 -7.84 0.09
CA THR A 95 -8.09 -7.65 0.10
C THR A 95 -7.42 -8.58 1.10
N ASP A 96 -6.40 -9.33 0.66
CA ASP A 96 -5.61 -10.19 1.56
C ASP A 96 -4.73 -9.41 2.54
N VAL A 97 -4.16 -8.29 2.09
CA VAL A 97 -3.25 -7.43 2.89
C VAL A 97 -3.53 -5.95 2.59
N ALA A 98 -3.86 -5.19 3.63
CA ALA A 98 -4.00 -3.73 3.57
C ALA A 98 -2.73 -3.04 4.10
N LEU A 99 -2.17 -2.13 3.31
CA LEU A 99 -0.97 -1.37 3.66
C LEU A 99 -1.33 0.02 4.17
N VAL A 100 -1.10 0.26 5.45
CA VAL A 100 -1.30 1.56 6.11
C VAL A 100 0.05 2.06 6.66
N THR A 101 0.73 2.92 5.90
CA THR A 101 2.15 3.31 6.14
C THR A 101 2.32 4.80 6.47
N SER A 102 1.30 5.43 7.05
CA SER A 102 1.36 6.87 7.33
C SER A 102 2.51 7.21 8.31
N LEU A 103 3.35 8.18 7.94
CA LEU A 103 4.58 8.59 8.63
C LEU A 103 4.31 9.39 9.91
N ARG A 104 3.25 10.20 9.92
CA ARG A 104 2.77 10.98 11.07
C ARG A 104 1.28 11.24 10.93
N ASP A 105 0.44 10.45 11.60
CA ASP A 105 -0.94 10.85 11.86
C ASP A 105 -1.15 10.87 13.38
N GLY A 106 -1.56 12.01 13.93
CA GLY A 106 -1.96 12.10 15.33
C GLY A 106 -3.20 11.26 15.67
N MET A 107 -4.01 10.93 14.65
CA MET A 107 -5.16 10.04 14.65
C MET A 107 -5.50 9.74 13.19
N ASN A 108 -4.94 8.69 12.59
CA ASN A 108 -5.54 8.16 11.37
C ASN A 108 -6.78 7.40 11.85
N LEU A 109 -7.99 7.65 11.30
CA LEU A 109 -9.17 6.85 11.70
C LEU A 109 -8.89 5.34 11.50
N PHE A 110 -7.99 4.99 10.57
CA PHE A 110 -7.47 3.63 10.35
C PHE A 110 -6.38 3.17 11.35
N ALA A 111 -5.65 4.08 12.00
CA ALA A 111 -4.73 3.75 13.10
C ALA A 111 -5.50 3.47 14.40
N GLY A 112 -6.62 4.18 14.63
CA GLY A 112 -7.61 3.79 15.65
C GLY A 112 -8.25 2.44 15.32
N ALA A 113 -8.44 2.15 14.02
CA ALA A 113 -8.81 0.82 13.57
C ALA A 113 -7.71 -0.21 13.81
N ALA A 114 -6.40 0.09 13.67
CA ALA A 114 -5.33 -0.87 14.00
C ALA A 114 -5.40 -1.36 15.47
N GLN A 115 -5.79 -0.48 16.40
CA GLN A 115 -6.06 -0.85 17.80
C GLN A 115 -7.36 -1.66 17.98
N SER A 116 -8.31 -1.49 17.04
CA SER A 116 -9.61 -2.19 17.01
C SER A 116 -9.60 -3.46 16.14
N LEU A 117 -8.61 -3.60 15.26
CA LEU A 117 -8.29 -4.72 14.37
C LEU A 117 -7.40 -5.75 15.09
N GLY A 118 -7.26 -5.63 16.42
CA GLY A 118 -6.67 -6.66 17.26
C GLY A 118 -5.21 -6.99 16.94
N ALA A 119 -4.85 -8.24 17.20
CA ALA A 119 -3.49 -8.78 17.09
C ALA A 119 -3.02 -9.01 15.63
N GLY A 120 -3.74 -8.49 14.62
CA GLY A 120 -3.54 -8.78 13.19
C GLY A 120 -2.76 -7.74 12.42
N ALA A 121 -2.47 -6.62 13.08
CA ALA A 121 -1.64 -5.58 12.52
C ALA A 121 -0.15 -5.90 12.71
N ILE A 122 0.58 -6.04 11.61
CA ILE A 122 2.05 -6.03 11.65
C ILE A 122 2.49 -4.56 11.67
N LEU A 123 3.04 -4.13 12.81
CA LEU A 123 3.61 -2.80 12.96
C LEU A 123 4.95 -2.73 12.23
N VAL A 124 5.12 -1.66 11.46
CA VAL A 124 6.33 -1.41 10.67
C VAL A 124 6.77 0.03 10.82
N ASN A 125 8.08 0.26 10.76
CA ASN A 125 8.61 1.59 10.52
C ASN A 125 8.54 1.92 9.01
N PRO A 126 7.69 2.88 8.58
CA PRO A 126 7.53 3.22 7.16
C PRO A 126 8.79 3.84 6.52
N TRP A 127 9.78 4.27 7.30
CA TRP A 127 11.08 4.72 6.77
C TRP A 127 12.04 3.55 6.47
N ASN A 128 11.73 2.35 6.97
CA ASN A 128 12.53 1.16 6.76
C ASN A 128 11.90 0.30 5.65
N ILE A 129 12.23 0.62 4.41
CA ILE A 129 11.71 -0.05 3.20
C ILE A 129 11.92 -1.57 3.27
N THR A 130 13.06 -2.02 3.79
CA THR A 130 13.39 -3.45 3.95
C THR A 130 12.46 -4.15 4.94
N GLU A 131 12.19 -3.50 6.07
CA GLU A 131 11.27 -4.04 7.08
C GLU A 131 9.85 -4.12 6.52
N VAL A 132 9.38 -3.06 5.85
CA VAL A 132 8.05 -3.08 5.21
C VAL A 132 7.98 -4.20 4.17
N ALA A 133 9.00 -4.39 3.33
CA ALA A 133 9.05 -5.48 2.35
C ALA A 133 8.99 -6.87 2.99
N SER A 134 9.75 -7.08 4.08
CA SER A 134 9.73 -8.32 4.86
C SER A 134 8.35 -8.56 5.49
N SER A 135 7.73 -7.52 6.04
CA SER A 135 6.38 -7.60 6.62
C SER A 135 5.30 -7.89 5.58
N ILE A 136 5.47 -7.42 4.33
CA ILE A 136 4.59 -7.81 3.22
C ILE A 136 4.68 -9.32 2.99
N ALA A 137 5.90 -9.86 2.90
CA ALA A 137 6.11 -11.29 2.73
C ALA A 137 5.53 -12.10 3.90
N GLN A 138 5.73 -11.64 5.13
CA GLN A 138 5.16 -12.25 6.32
C GLN A 138 3.62 -12.27 6.25
N ALA A 139 2.99 -11.14 5.93
CA ALA A 139 1.53 -11.02 5.85
C ALA A 139 0.94 -11.97 4.81
N LEU A 140 1.54 -12.05 3.62
CA LEU A 140 1.07 -12.91 2.52
C LEU A 140 1.21 -14.41 2.85
N ASN A 141 2.23 -14.79 3.62
CA ASN A 141 2.46 -16.18 4.04
C ASN A 141 1.80 -16.54 5.39
N MET A 142 1.16 -15.60 6.07
CA MET A 142 0.52 -15.83 7.36
C MET A 142 -0.60 -16.89 7.23
N PRO A 143 -0.59 -17.99 8.00
CA PRO A 143 -1.64 -19.02 7.95
C PRO A 143 -3.02 -18.49 8.38
N PRO A 144 -4.12 -19.09 7.89
CA PRO A 144 -5.48 -18.65 8.24
C PRO A 144 -5.78 -18.61 9.74
N GLU A 145 -5.27 -19.59 10.49
CA GLU A 145 -5.45 -19.68 11.95
C GLU A 145 -4.82 -18.50 12.69
N GLU A 146 -3.73 -17.95 12.15
CA GLU A 146 -3.04 -16.79 12.71
C GLU A 146 -3.72 -15.49 12.26
N ARG A 147 -4.36 -15.46 11.09
CA ARG A 147 -5.20 -14.35 10.60
C ARG A 147 -6.54 -14.22 11.35
N GLU A 148 -7.10 -15.33 11.83
CA GLU A 148 -8.39 -15.34 12.54
C GLU A 148 -8.27 -15.11 14.05
N LYS A 149 -7.16 -15.51 14.68
CA LYS A 149 -6.87 -15.15 16.10
C LYS A 149 -6.66 -13.66 16.31
N THR A 150 -6.63 -12.92 15.22
CA THR A 150 -6.09 -11.57 15.15
C THR A 150 -7.06 -10.57 14.52
N ALA A 151 -8.24 -11.01 14.08
CA ALA A 151 -9.34 -10.19 13.55
C ALA A 151 -10.40 -9.84 14.61
#